data_AF-A0A963ZW21-F1
#
_entry.id   AF-A0A963ZW21-F1
#
_cell.length_a   1.000
_cell.length_b   1.000
_cell.length_c   1.000
_cell.angle_alpha   90.00
_cell.angle_beta   90.00
_cell.angle_gamma   90.00
#
_symmetry.space_group_name_H-M   'P 1'
#
loop_
_entity.id
_entity.type
_entity.pdbx_description
1 polymer ?
#
loop_
_entity_poly.entity_id
_entity_poly.type
_entity_poly.pdbx_seq_one_letter_code
_entity_poly.pdbx_strand_id
1 'polypeptide(L)'
;MKHVLTLLAAIGWLSLSGQVVDTAGAFRIKLKDSAEVVLLRGFDPDGSRLYYYLPTGLRLSARPDSTPQFSFLTYSETDGGEISGAILHFLLEWGLTREQESETTAWLKAHADSTAVLAGPASLELPADVPGFRISGKGAIADLLRNKLSVQPVAPVIPGTKMAFSYRLDGAEARLFQHALEHPRELAGAQVELAFKVRGGDAGAWYNLIRGATWSLAKPLDRLFGPVLNPKKPKK
;
A
#
# COMPACT_ATOMS: atom_id res chain seq x y z
N MET A 1 51.04 21.45 -18.83
CA MET A 1 50.67 20.48 -17.77
C MET A 1 50.53 21.21 -16.43
N LYS A 2 49.33 21.69 -16.06
CA LYS A 2 49.02 22.23 -14.70
C LYS A 2 47.54 22.63 -14.49
N HIS A 3 46.64 22.34 -15.43
CA HIS A 3 45.22 22.72 -15.31
C HIS A 3 44.22 21.55 -15.48
N VAL A 4 44.69 20.29 -15.40
CA VAL A 4 43.84 19.09 -15.55
C VAL A 4 43.61 18.38 -14.20
N LEU A 5 43.90 19.04 -13.08
CA LEU A 5 43.77 18.45 -11.75
C LEU A 5 42.99 19.36 -10.79
N THR A 6 41.87 19.93 -11.26
CA THR A 6 40.93 20.68 -10.42
C THR A 6 39.49 20.22 -10.69
N LEU A 7 39.30 18.90 -10.85
CA LEU A 7 37.99 18.31 -11.12
C LEU A 7 37.83 16.99 -10.36
N LEU A 8 38.11 16.96 -9.05
CA LEU A 8 37.87 15.74 -8.24
C LEU A 8 37.79 15.95 -6.71
N ALA A 9 37.64 17.19 -6.21
CA ALA A 9 37.62 17.46 -4.77
C ALA A 9 36.43 18.33 -4.30
N ALA A 10 35.33 18.36 -5.07
CA ALA A 10 34.11 19.09 -4.71
C ALA A 10 32.85 18.19 -4.69
N ILE A 11 33.02 16.88 -4.54
CA ILE A 11 31.93 15.99 -4.07
C ILE A 11 32.05 15.95 -2.53
N GLY A 12 31.99 17.15 -1.94
CA GLY A 12 31.95 17.33 -0.50
C GLY A 12 30.52 17.11 -0.02
N TRP A 13 30.29 15.96 0.59
CA TRP A 13 29.27 15.71 1.60
C TRP A 13 27.88 16.31 1.35
N LEU A 14 27.20 15.85 0.30
CA LEU A 14 25.75 15.72 0.43
C LEU A 14 25.51 14.61 1.46
N SER A 15 25.41 15.01 2.73
CA SER A 15 24.82 14.16 3.74
C SER A 15 23.40 13.90 3.27
N LEU A 16 23.17 12.71 2.71
CA LEU A 16 21.83 12.21 2.44
C LEU A 16 21.20 11.99 3.83
N SER A 17 20.67 13.06 4.42
CA SER A 17 19.94 12.97 5.67
C SER A 17 18.69 12.14 5.37
N GLY A 18 18.79 10.84 5.64
CA GLY A 18 17.65 9.94 5.53
C GLY A 18 16.53 10.45 6.43
N GLN A 19 15.29 10.32 5.96
CA GLN A 19 14.11 10.73 6.72
C GLN A 19 14.13 10.06 8.10
N VAL A 20 13.97 10.85 9.16
CA VAL A 20 13.79 10.39 10.53
C VAL A 20 12.46 10.94 11.04
N VAL A 21 11.63 10.05 11.56
CA VAL A 21 10.29 10.41 12.05
C VAL A 21 10.12 10.03 13.51
N ASP A 22 9.31 10.80 14.22
CA ASP A 22 8.88 10.51 15.59
C ASP A 22 7.77 9.46 15.55
N THR A 23 8.15 8.21 15.81
CA THR A 23 7.20 7.09 15.88
C THR A 23 6.45 7.04 17.20
N ALA A 24 6.96 7.66 18.26
CA ALA A 24 6.32 7.65 19.58
C ALA A 24 5.17 8.67 19.63
N GLY A 25 5.33 9.82 18.96
CA GLY A 25 4.32 10.86 18.80
C GLY A 25 3.31 10.61 17.67
N ALA A 26 3.20 9.38 17.15
CA ALA A 26 2.28 9.05 16.07
C ALA A 26 0.81 9.29 16.47
N PHE A 27 0.03 9.93 15.61
CA PHE A 27 -1.41 10.13 15.84
C PHE A 27 -2.24 9.79 14.61
N ARG A 28 -3.54 9.56 14.81
CA ARG A 28 -4.46 9.15 13.75
C ARG A 28 -5.50 10.22 13.49
N ILE A 29 -5.82 10.42 12.23
CA ILE A 29 -6.95 11.23 11.79
C ILE A 29 -7.89 10.38 10.94
N LYS A 30 -9.16 10.78 10.92
CA LYS A 30 -10.18 10.19 10.07
C LYS A 30 -10.64 11.23 9.06
N LEU A 31 -10.53 10.89 7.78
CA LEU A 31 -10.95 11.75 6.68
C LEU A 31 -12.46 11.62 6.42
N LYS A 32 -13.00 12.51 5.58
CA LYS A 32 -14.43 12.55 5.19
C LYS A 32 -14.93 11.25 4.57
N ASP A 33 -14.08 10.56 3.82
CA ASP A 33 -14.39 9.25 3.22
C ASP A 33 -14.22 8.08 4.21
N SER A 34 -13.99 8.38 5.49
CA SER A 34 -13.69 7.44 6.57
C SER A 34 -12.34 6.74 6.45
N ALA A 35 -11.45 7.15 5.54
CA ALA A 35 -10.08 6.67 5.56
C ALA A 35 -9.37 7.11 6.84
N GLU A 36 -8.66 6.18 7.46
CA GLU A 36 -7.77 6.48 8.58
C GLU A 36 -6.36 6.74 8.07
N VAL A 37 -5.78 7.85 8.51
CA VAL A 37 -4.41 8.25 8.18
C VAL A 37 -3.62 8.36 9.47
N VAL A 38 -2.49 7.67 9.53
CA VAL A 38 -1.57 7.78 10.66
C VAL A 38 -0.45 8.73 10.26
N LEU A 39 -0.27 9.76 11.07
CA LEU A 39 0.67 10.84 10.84
C LEU A 39 1.81 10.76 11.83
N LEU A 40 3.01 11.00 11.33
CA LEU A 40 4.27 11.04 12.05
C LEU A 40 4.89 12.41 11.86
N ARG A 41 5.43 12.97 12.93
CA ARG A 41 6.18 14.22 12.84
C ARG A 41 7.60 13.94 12.33
N GLY A 42 8.10 14.75 11.40
CA GLY A 42 9.49 14.74 10.97
C GLY A 42 10.42 15.35 12.02
N PHE A 43 11.64 14.85 12.08
CA PHE A 43 12.73 15.51 12.80
C PHE A 43 13.53 16.38 11.84
N ASP A 44 13.17 17.67 11.81
CA ASP A 44 13.84 18.62 10.95
C ASP A 44 14.72 19.58 11.77
N PRO A 45 16.05 19.62 11.53
CA PRO A 45 16.98 20.47 12.28
C PRO A 45 16.71 21.97 12.14
N ASP A 46 16.03 22.37 11.06
CA ASP A 46 15.68 23.77 10.77
C ASP A 46 14.39 24.23 11.48
N GLY A 47 13.75 23.35 12.25
CA GLY A 47 12.51 23.63 12.96
C GLY A 47 11.26 23.58 12.07
N SER A 48 11.38 23.10 10.83
CA SER A 48 10.22 22.90 9.96
C SER A 48 9.25 21.89 10.58
N ARG A 49 7.96 22.12 10.33
CA ARG A 49 6.84 21.33 10.88
C ARG A 49 6.40 20.28 9.87
N LEU A 50 7.33 19.44 9.43
CA LEU A 50 7.01 18.39 8.47
C LEU A 50 6.26 17.24 9.15
N TYR A 51 5.28 16.72 8.43
CA TYR A 51 4.53 15.54 8.80
C TYR A 51 4.57 14.54 7.63
N TYR A 52 4.67 13.27 7.97
CA TYR A 52 4.64 12.15 7.03
C TYR A 52 3.48 11.24 7.37
N TYR A 53 2.93 10.53 6.38
CA TYR A 53 1.89 9.53 6.62
C TYR A 53 2.42 8.10 6.47
N LEU A 54 1.90 7.19 7.29
CA LEU A 54 2.16 5.76 7.15
C LEU A 54 1.31 5.12 6.03
N PRO A 55 1.73 3.97 5.49
CA PRO A 55 0.98 3.25 4.47
C PRO A 55 -0.48 3.05 4.85
N THR A 56 -1.36 3.57 3.99
CA THR A 56 -2.81 3.45 4.08
C THR A 56 -3.41 3.38 2.68
N GLY A 57 -4.73 3.23 2.58
CA GLY A 57 -5.44 3.37 1.31
C GLY A 57 -5.20 2.21 0.32
N LEU A 58 -4.89 1.00 0.80
CA LEU A 58 -4.78 -0.18 -0.06
C LEU A 58 -6.06 -0.36 -0.89
N ARG A 59 -5.92 -0.54 -2.20
CA ARG A 59 -7.05 -0.63 -3.14
C ARG A 59 -6.62 -1.36 -4.42
N LEU A 60 -7.62 -1.80 -5.19
CA LEU A 60 -7.38 -2.12 -6.60
C LEU A 60 -6.89 -0.85 -7.30
N SER A 61 -5.80 -0.97 -8.03
CA SER A 61 -5.35 0.07 -8.93
C SER A 61 -6.41 0.31 -10.02
N ALA A 62 -6.49 1.55 -10.50
CA ALA A 62 -7.40 1.93 -11.57
C ALA A 62 -6.65 2.50 -12.77
N ARG A 63 -7.27 2.41 -13.94
CA ARG A 63 -6.87 3.18 -15.13
C ARG A 63 -7.31 4.65 -14.97
N PRO A 64 -6.82 5.57 -15.81
CA PRO A 64 -7.24 6.98 -15.77
C PRO A 64 -8.76 7.20 -15.91
N ASP A 65 -9.48 6.26 -16.53
CA ASP A 65 -10.94 6.26 -16.66
C ASP A 65 -11.66 5.69 -15.42
N SER A 66 -10.94 5.45 -14.32
CA SER A 66 -11.43 4.79 -13.09
C SER A 66 -11.78 3.31 -13.24
N THR A 67 -11.50 2.67 -14.38
CA THR A 67 -11.71 1.23 -14.55
C THR A 67 -10.73 0.45 -13.67
N PRO A 68 -11.20 -0.44 -12.76
CA PRO A 68 -10.33 -1.27 -11.94
C PRO A 68 -9.40 -2.16 -12.78
N GLN A 69 -8.14 -2.27 -12.39
CA GLN A 69 -7.15 -3.14 -13.02
C GLN A 69 -7.28 -4.56 -12.46
N PHE A 70 -8.32 -5.23 -12.93
CA PHE A 70 -8.73 -6.58 -12.56
C PHE A 70 -9.14 -7.34 -13.82
N SER A 71 -8.83 -8.64 -13.87
CA SER A 71 -9.22 -9.55 -14.94
C SER A 71 -9.48 -10.92 -14.36
N PHE A 72 -10.62 -11.52 -14.71
CA PHE A 72 -10.96 -12.90 -14.41
C PHE A 72 -11.47 -13.54 -15.69
N LEU A 73 -10.61 -14.33 -16.34
CA LEU A 73 -10.87 -14.94 -17.64
C LEU A 73 -11.06 -16.44 -17.47
N THR A 74 -12.28 -16.92 -17.64
CA THR A 74 -12.60 -18.35 -17.63
C THR A 74 -12.39 -18.95 -19.02
N TYR A 75 -12.10 -20.25 -19.08
CA TYR A 75 -12.02 -21.01 -20.32
C TYR A 75 -12.61 -22.41 -20.15
N SER A 76 -13.07 -23.00 -21.26
CA SER A 76 -13.62 -24.35 -21.36
C SER A 76 -12.92 -25.15 -22.46
N GLU A 77 -12.87 -26.48 -22.32
CA GLU A 77 -12.29 -27.36 -23.36
C GLU A 77 -13.22 -27.53 -24.58
N THR A 78 -14.52 -27.31 -24.40
CA THR A 78 -15.52 -27.33 -25.47
C THR A 78 -16.25 -25.99 -25.53
N ASP A 79 -16.69 -25.59 -26.72
CA ASP A 79 -17.51 -24.38 -26.89
C ASP A 79 -18.83 -24.51 -26.11
N GLY A 80 -19.14 -23.51 -25.28
CA GLY A 80 -20.26 -23.54 -24.34
C GLY A 80 -20.18 -24.58 -23.20
N GLY A 81 -19.02 -25.22 -23.01
CA GLY A 81 -18.81 -26.24 -21.98
C GLY A 81 -18.64 -25.70 -20.56
N GLU A 82 -18.51 -26.60 -19.58
CA GLU A 82 -18.21 -26.22 -18.21
C GLU A 82 -16.83 -25.55 -18.09
N ILE A 83 -16.71 -24.65 -17.09
CA ILE A 83 -15.47 -23.96 -16.79
C ILE A 83 -14.39 -24.99 -16.44
N SER A 84 -13.38 -25.08 -17.29
CA SER A 84 -12.24 -25.98 -17.15
C SER A 84 -11.09 -25.31 -16.40
N GLY A 85 -11.08 -23.98 -16.33
CA GLY A 85 -10.17 -23.20 -15.50
C GLY A 85 -10.32 -21.70 -15.69
N ALA A 86 -9.44 -20.93 -15.04
CA ALA A 86 -9.41 -19.48 -15.20
C ALA A 86 -8.02 -18.88 -14.96
N ILE A 87 -7.82 -17.69 -15.53
CA ILE A 87 -6.71 -16.79 -15.21
C ILE A 87 -7.27 -15.60 -14.44
N LEU A 88 -6.81 -15.43 -13.20
CA LEU A 88 -7.12 -14.28 -12.36
C LEU A 88 -5.90 -13.38 -12.28
N HIS A 89 -6.07 -12.11 -12.65
CA HIS A 89 -5.02 -11.10 -12.57
C HIS A 89 -5.54 -9.80 -12.00
N PHE A 90 -4.82 -9.21 -11.04
CA PHE A 90 -5.18 -7.89 -10.51
C PHE A 90 -3.97 -7.10 -10.03
N LEU A 91 -4.11 -5.78 -10.04
CA LEU A 91 -3.10 -4.85 -9.55
C LEU A 91 -3.60 -4.14 -8.30
N LEU A 92 -2.79 -4.13 -7.25
CA LEU A 92 -3.03 -3.35 -6.05
C LEU A 92 -2.09 -2.15 -5.98
N GLU A 93 -2.57 -1.08 -5.37
CA GLU A 93 -1.75 0.07 -5.00
C GLU A 93 -2.16 0.56 -3.61
N TRP A 94 -1.27 1.33 -2.98
CA TRP A 94 -1.54 1.98 -1.69
C TRP A 94 -1.07 3.44 -1.74
N GLY A 95 -1.46 4.22 -0.75
CA GLY A 95 -1.15 5.64 -0.64
C GLY A 95 -2.42 6.49 -0.63
N LEU A 96 -2.29 7.74 -0.24
CA LEU A 96 -3.39 8.69 -0.26
C LEU A 96 -3.75 9.07 -1.71
N THR A 97 -5.02 9.35 -1.97
CA THR A 97 -5.41 10.06 -3.20
C THR A 97 -5.06 11.54 -3.10
N ARG A 98 -5.08 12.27 -4.21
CA ARG A 98 -4.84 13.72 -4.21
C ARG A 98 -5.80 14.49 -3.31
N GLU A 99 -7.05 14.04 -3.28
CA GLU A 99 -8.10 14.61 -2.43
C GLU A 99 -7.80 14.36 -0.95
N GLN A 100 -7.37 13.14 -0.61
CA GLN A 100 -6.98 12.78 0.74
C GLN A 100 -5.70 13.50 1.20
N GLU A 101 -4.70 13.69 0.32
CA GLU A 101 -3.50 14.49 0.60
C GLU A 101 -3.87 15.96 0.91
N SER A 102 -4.76 16.54 0.12
CA SER A 102 -5.26 17.91 0.30
C SER A 102 -6.02 18.05 1.62
N GLU A 103 -6.93 17.10 1.91
CA GLU A 103 -7.70 17.09 3.16
C GLU A 103 -6.79 16.93 4.38
N THR A 104 -5.81 16.01 4.31
CA THR A 104 -4.82 15.79 5.38
C THR A 104 -3.99 17.06 5.62
N THR A 105 -3.56 17.74 4.56
CA THR A 105 -2.81 18.99 4.65
C THR A 105 -3.64 20.10 5.30
N ALA A 106 -4.90 20.23 4.92
CA ALA A 106 -5.81 21.21 5.52
C ALA A 106 -6.05 20.92 7.01
N TRP A 107 -6.21 19.63 7.37
CA TRP A 107 -6.37 19.22 8.76
C TRP A 107 -5.15 19.58 9.61
N LEU A 108 -3.94 19.29 9.12
CA LEU A 108 -2.67 19.60 9.80
C LEU A 108 -2.54 21.10 10.08
N LYS A 109 -2.85 21.95 9.09
CA LYS A 109 -2.79 23.40 9.24
C LYS A 109 -3.78 23.96 10.27
N ALA A 110 -4.95 23.35 10.36
CA ALA A 110 -6.01 23.79 11.26
C ALA A 110 -5.82 23.31 12.71
N HIS A 111 -5.23 22.12 12.92
CA HIS A 111 -5.23 21.47 14.24
C HIS A 111 -3.84 21.23 14.82
N ALA A 112 -2.78 21.15 14.01
CA ALA A 112 -1.43 20.89 14.48
C ALA A 112 -0.59 22.17 14.54
N ASP A 113 -0.42 22.85 13.40
CA ASP A 113 0.33 24.09 13.27
C ASP A 113 0.00 24.75 11.93
N SER A 114 -0.22 26.07 11.87
CA SER A 114 -0.55 26.78 10.62
C SER A 114 0.52 26.66 9.52
N THR A 115 1.77 26.38 9.92
CA THR A 115 2.92 26.16 9.03
C THR A 115 3.18 24.68 8.74
N ALA A 116 2.36 23.77 9.26
CA ALA A 116 2.51 22.33 9.02
C ALA A 116 2.45 21.99 7.54
N VAL A 117 3.36 21.10 7.12
CA VAL A 117 3.45 20.61 5.74
C VAL A 117 3.38 19.09 5.75
N LEU A 118 2.46 18.54 4.96
CA LEU A 118 2.50 17.12 4.63
C LEU A 118 3.60 16.88 3.60
N ALA A 119 4.72 16.31 4.04
CA ALA A 119 5.89 16.03 3.21
C ALA A 119 5.76 14.71 2.42
N GLY A 120 4.64 14.01 2.56
CA GLY A 120 4.31 12.79 1.81
C GLY A 120 4.39 11.52 2.66
N PRO A 121 4.62 10.34 2.05
CA PRO A 121 4.73 9.08 2.77
C PRO A 121 5.99 9.05 3.67
N ALA A 122 5.92 8.29 4.76
CA ALA A 122 7.12 7.89 5.47
C ALA A 122 7.99 6.99 4.57
N SER A 123 9.31 7.06 4.72
CA SER A 123 10.28 6.19 4.07
C SER A 123 10.18 4.79 4.66
N LEU A 124 10.02 3.81 3.77
CA LEU A 124 9.73 2.43 4.16
C LEU A 124 10.86 1.50 3.77
N GLU A 125 11.07 0.52 4.62
CA GLU A 125 11.90 -0.65 4.38
C GLU A 125 11.03 -1.91 4.44
N LEU A 126 11.46 -2.96 3.77
CA LEU A 126 10.87 -4.28 3.97
C LEU A 126 11.43 -4.89 5.25
N PRO A 127 10.59 -5.49 6.12
CA PRO A 127 11.07 -6.24 7.27
C PRO A 127 11.90 -7.45 6.80
N ALA A 128 13.00 -7.73 7.49
CA ALA A 128 13.88 -8.86 7.18
C ALA A 128 13.41 -10.18 7.84
N ASP A 129 12.60 -10.05 8.88
CA ASP A 129 12.18 -11.11 9.81
C ASP A 129 10.76 -11.63 9.55
N VAL A 130 9.94 -10.88 8.80
CA VAL A 130 8.58 -11.29 8.41
C VAL A 130 8.34 -11.09 6.93
N PRO A 131 7.44 -11.87 6.29
CA PRO A 131 7.06 -11.64 4.90
C PRO A 131 6.46 -10.25 4.72
N GLY A 132 6.96 -9.47 3.76
CA GLY A 132 6.43 -8.14 3.42
C GLY A 132 5.00 -8.17 2.85
N PHE A 133 4.52 -9.33 2.41
CA PHE A 133 3.15 -9.55 1.95
C PHE A 133 2.63 -10.93 2.39
N ARG A 134 1.36 -11.00 2.75
CA ARG A 134 0.63 -12.25 2.98
C ARG A 134 -0.87 -12.16 2.66
N ILE A 135 -1.47 -13.29 2.30
CA ILE A 135 -2.92 -13.49 2.36
C ILE A 135 -3.28 -14.13 3.70
N SER A 136 -4.06 -13.43 4.51
CA SER A 136 -4.54 -13.91 5.81
C SER A 136 -6.05 -14.17 5.77
N GLY A 137 -6.59 -14.65 6.89
CA GLY A 137 -8.00 -14.99 7.03
C GLY A 137 -8.28 -16.48 6.93
N LYS A 138 -9.57 -16.82 6.86
CA LYS A 138 -10.09 -18.19 6.92
C LYS A 138 -11.08 -18.46 5.79
N GLY A 139 -11.19 -19.72 5.38
CA GLY A 139 -12.17 -20.18 4.40
C GLY A 139 -11.57 -20.41 3.01
N ALA A 140 -12.39 -21.01 2.14
CA ALA A 140 -11.93 -21.55 0.86
C ALA A 140 -11.27 -20.50 -0.05
N ILE A 141 -11.75 -19.25 -0.07
CA ILE A 141 -11.14 -18.17 -0.86
C ILE A 141 -9.78 -17.75 -0.30
N ALA A 142 -9.64 -17.65 1.02
CA ALA A 142 -8.37 -17.30 1.64
C ALA A 142 -7.31 -18.38 1.34
N ASP A 143 -7.71 -19.65 1.42
CA ASP A 143 -6.83 -20.79 1.14
C ASP A 143 -6.49 -20.88 -0.34
N LEU A 144 -7.46 -20.64 -1.23
CA LEU A 144 -7.24 -20.58 -2.68
C LEU A 144 -6.18 -19.54 -3.04
N LEU A 145 -6.35 -18.30 -2.59
CA LEU A 145 -5.45 -17.19 -2.93
C LEU A 145 -4.10 -17.30 -2.24
N ARG A 146 -4.00 -18.00 -1.11
CA ARG A 146 -2.72 -18.28 -0.48
C ARG A 146 -1.93 -19.35 -1.24
N ASN A 147 -2.61 -20.40 -1.71
CA ASN A 147 -1.96 -21.60 -2.24
C ASN A 147 -1.73 -21.58 -3.75
N LYS A 148 -2.48 -20.76 -4.51
CA LYS A 148 -2.42 -20.72 -5.98
C LYS A 148 -1.74 -19.49 -6.56
N LEU A 149 -1.08 -18.71 -5.72
CA LEU A 149 -0.33 -17.55 -6.15
C LEU A 149 0.86 -18.00 -7.00
N SER A 150 0.92 -17.53 -8.25
CA SER A 150 1.96 -18.00 -9.20
C SER A 150 3.36 -17.55 -8.78
N VAL A 151 3.47 -16.33 -8.26
CA VAL A 151 4.71 -15.71 -7.80
C VAL A 151 4.39 -14.82 -6.60
N GLN A 152 5.17 -14.94 -5.52
CA GLN A 152 5.03 -14.06 -4.36
C GLN A 152 5.39 -12.62 -4.76
N PRO A 153 4.46 -11.65 -4.65
CA PRO A 153 4.77 -10.27 -4.95
C PRO A 153 5.60 -9.63 -3.83
N VAL A 154 6.41 -8.65 -4.22
CA VAL A 154 7.18 -7.83 -3.29
C VAL A 154 6.38 -6.58 -2.92
N ALA A 155 6.25 -6.30 -1.63
CA ALA A 155 5.57 -5.10 -1.14
C ALA A 155 6.24 -3.81 -1.66
N PRO A 156 5.51 -2.92 -2.34
CA PRO A 156 6.10 -1.69 -2.84
C PRO A 156 6.34 -0.72 -1.69
N VAL A 157 7.58 -0.28 -1.53
CA VAL A 157 7.99 0.71 -0.52
C VAL A 157 7.69 2.17 -0.93
N ILE A 158 7.20 2.38 -2.15
CA ILE A 158 6.83 3.68 -2.69
C ILE A 158 5.30 3.70 -2.90
N PRO A 159 4.55 4.68 -2.33
CA PRO A 159 3.11 4.78 -2.57
C PRO A 159 2.79 5.02 -4.04
N GLY A 160 1.61 4.60 -4.47
CA GLY A 160 1.16 4.65 -5.86
C GLY A 160 1.84 3.63 -6.78
N THR A 161 2.88 2.92 -6.31
CA THR A 161 3.46 1.81 -7.06
C THR A 161 2.55 0.59 -6.99
N LYS A 162 2.47 -0.14 -8.10
CA LYS A 162 1.55 -1.24 -8.28
C LYS A 162 2.19 -2.58 -7.91
N MET A 163 1.41 -3.43 -7.28
CA MET A 163 1.72 -4.82 -7.00
C MET A 163 0.84 -5.71 -7.87
N ALA A 164 1.46 -6.62 -8.63
CA ALA A 164 0.75 -7.54 -9.51
C ALA A 164 0.51 -8.90 -8.86
N PHE A 165 -0.69 -9.41 -9.08
CA PHE A 165 -1.12 -10.73 -8.62
C PHE A 165 -1.63 -11.53 -9.81
N SER A 166 -1.15 -12.77 -9.93
CA SER A 166 -1.54 -13.68 -11.00
C SER A 166 -1.78 -15.07 -10.45
N TYR A 167 -2.91 -15.65 -10.84
CA TYR A 167 -3.31 -17.00 -10.45
C TYR A 167 -3.75 -17.76 -11.69
N ARG A 168 -3.34 -19.03 -11.74
CA ARG A 168 -3.89 -20.02 -12.66
C ARG A 168 -4.74 -20.98 -11.84
N LEU A 169 -6.04 -20.98 -12.12
CA LEU A 169 -7.04 -21.75 -11.40
C LEU A 169 -7.49 -22.93 -12.24
N ASP A 170 -7.68 -24.09 -11.61
CA ASP A 170 -8.39 -25.20 -12.25
C ASP A 170 -9.91 -24.96 -12.28
N GLY A 171 -10.68 -25.89 -12.86
CA GLY A 171 -12.12 -25.71 -13.04
C GLY A 171 -12.90 -25.57 -11.72
N ALA A 172 -12.53 -26.32 -10.67
CA ALA A 172 -13.20 -26.24 -9.38
C ALA A 172 -12.89 -24.90 -8.70
N GLU A 173 -11.64 -24.47 -8.78
CA GLU A 173 -11.14 -23.22 -8.22
C GLU A 173 -11.70 -21.98 -8.93
N ALA A 174 -11.80 -22.04 -10.26
CA ALA A 174 -12.40 -21.00 -11.06
C ALA A 174 -13.89 -20.82 -10.72
N ARG A 175 -14.65 -21.92 -10.61
CA ARG A 175 -16.07 -21.86 -10.19
C ARG A 175 -16.22 -21.33 -8.77
N LEU A 176 -15.35 -21.75 -7.84
CA LEU A 176 -15.33 -21.22 -6.47
C LEU A 176 -15.11 -19.71 -6.46
N PHE A 177 -14.12 -19.20 -7.21
CA PHE A 177 -13.85 -17.77 -7.26
C PHE A 177 -14.97 -16.99 -7.96
N GLN A 178 -15.53 -17.53 -9.05
CA GLN A 178 -16.68 -16.93 -9.72
C GLN A 178 -17.87 -16.79 -8.77
N HIS A 179 -18.19 -17.84 -8.02
CA HIS A 179 -19.25 -17.82 -7.01
C HIS A 179 -19.02 -16.71 -5.97
N ALA A 180 -17.79 -16.54 -5.50
CA ALA A 180 -17.45 -15.51 -4.53
C ALA A 180 -17.55 -14.07 -5.10
N LEU A 181 -17.34 -13.88 -6.41
CA LEU A 181 -17.60 -12.60 -7.07
C LEU A 181 -19.10 -12.28 -7.14
N GLU A 182 -19.95 -13.30 -7.26
CA GLU A 182 -21.41 -13.15 -7.24
C GLU A 182 -21.95 -13.01 -5.80
N HIS A 183 -21.21 -13.53 -4.81
CA HIS A 183 -21.55 -13.51 -3.39
C HIS A 183 -20.46 -12.85 -2.53
N PRO A 184 -20.34 -11.50 -2.55
CA PRO A 184 -19.26 -10.75 -1.91
C PRO A 184 -18.94 -11.08 -0.44
N ARG A 185 -19.91 -11.61 0.32
CA ARG A 185 -19.71 -12.03 1.71
C ARG A 185 -18.66 -13.13 1.84
N GLU A 186 -18.47 -13.95 0.81
CA GLU A 186 -17.45 -15.01 0.79
C GLU A 186 -16.03 -14.46 0.69
N LEU A 187 -15.87 -13.26 0.14
CA LEU A 187 -14.59 -12.57 0.05
C LEU A 187 -14.17 -11.95 1.40
N ALA A 188 -15.12 -11.66 2.29
CA ALA A 188 -14.85 -10.99 3.57
C ALA A 188 -13.96 -11.80 4.51
N GLY A 189 -13.90 -13.13 4.33
CA GLY A 189 -13.06 -14.04 5.11
C GLY A 189 -11.57 -13.96 4.80
N ALA A 190 -11.17 -13.31 3.71
CA ALA A 190 -9.79 -13.20 3.24
C ALA A 190 -9.30 -11.75 3.28
N GLN A 191 -8.02 -11.55 3.58
CA GLN A 191 -7.41 -10.23 3.64
C GLN A 191 -6.04 -10.22 2.97
N VAL A 192 -5.73 -9.13 2.27
CA VAL A 192 -4.36 -8.81 1.84
C VAL A 192 -3.70 -8.02 2.95
N GLU A 193 -2.51 -8.44 3.36
CA GLU A 193 -1.70 -7.72 4.33
C GLU A 193 -0.32 -7.40 3.76
N LEU A 194 0.11 -6.15 3.97
CA LEU A 194 1.46 -5.67 3.68
C LEU A 194 2.16 -5.30 4.98
N ALA A 195 3.42 -5.70 5.14
CA ALA A 195 4.24 -5.36 6.29
C ALA A 195 5.41 -4.47 5.86
N PHE A 196 5.60 -3.38 6.59
CA PHE A 196 6.65 -2.40 6.35
C PHE A 196 7.38 -2.10 7.66
N LYS A 197 8.61 -1.65 7.54
CA LYS A 197 9.37 -1.05 8.63
C LYS A 197 9.58 0.42 8.31
N VAL A 198 9.35 1.27 9.31
CA VAL A 198 9.61 2.71 9.20
C VAL A 198 10.83 3.05 10.05
N ARG A 199 11.70 3.92 9.54
CA ARG A 199 12.87 4.40 10.28
C ARG A 199 12.46 5.47 11.28
N GLY A 200 12.33 5.09 12.55
CA GLY A 200 12.02 6.00 13.66
C GLY A 200 13.24 6.44 14.47
N GLY A 201 13.09 7.54 15.21
CA GLY A 201 13.98 8.00 16.27
C GLY A 201 13.19 8.49 17.49
N ASP A 202 13.81 8.49 18.68
CA ASP A 202 13.25 9.08 19.90
C ASP A 202 13.82 10.49 20.11
N ALA A 203 12.97 11.48 20.39
CA ALA A 203 13.34 12.87 20.57
C ALA A 203 14.31 13.10 21.74
N GLY A 204 14.36 12.17 22.71
CA GLY A 204 15.19 12.27 23.92
C GLY A 204 16.62 11.75 23.81
N ALA A 205 16.99 11.07 22.72
CA ALA A 205 18.29 10.40 22.61
C ALA A 205 18.88 10.54 21.21
N TRP A 206 19.65 11.61 20.98
CA TRP A 206 20.45 11.81 19.77
C TRP A 206 21.63 10.84 19.64
N TYR A 207 21.66 9.70 20.31
CA TYR A 207 22.62 8.64 20.06
C TYR A 207 21.97 7.28 20.37
N ASN A 208 21.89 6.43 19.34
CA ASN A 208 21.60 4.99 19.32
C ASN A 208 20.24 4.47 18.81
N LEU A 209 20.38 3.84 17.63
CA LEU A 209 19.99 2.46 17.28
C LEU A 209 18.51 2.17 16.98
N ILE A 210 18.26 2.09 15.66
CA ILE A 210 17.22 1.30 14.98
C ILE A 210 16.62 0.20 15.88
N ARG A 211 15.35 0.32 16.23
CA ARG A 211 14.47 -0.85 16.47
C ARG A 211 13.11 -0.59 15.84
N GLY A 212 12.76 -1.45 14.88
CA GLY A 212 11.74 -1.18 13.87
C GLY A 212 10.33 -0.97 14.42
N ALA A 213 9.67 0.09 13.96
CA ALA A 213 8.22 0.16 13.99
C ALA A 213 7.69 -0.64 12.80
N THR A 214 7.30 -1.90 13.04
CA THR A 214 6.62 -2.71 12.04
C THR A 214 5.19 -2.20 11.89
N TRP A 215 4.81 -1.79 10.69
CA TRP A 215 3.46 -1.34 10.34
C TRP A 215 2.83 -2.33 9.37
N SER A 216 1.57 -2.71 9.62
CA SER A 216 0.81 -3.58 8.73
C SER A 216 -0.39 -2.85 8.12
N LEU A 217 -0.52 -2.95 6.80
CA LEU A 217 -1.70 -2.49 6.07
C LEU A 217 -2.51 -3.70 5.63
N ALA A 218 -3.71 -3.87 6.20
CA ALA A 218 -4.60 -4.98 5.90
C ALA A 218 -5.90 -4.49 5.23
N LYS A 219 -6.41 -5.24 4.25
CA LYS A 219 -7.72 -4.97 3.66
C LYS A 219 -8.49 -6.27 3.34
N PRO A 220 -9.74 -6.39 3.81
CA PRO A 220 -10.65 -7.46 3.38
C PRO A 220 -10.91 -7.43 1.87
N LEU A 221 -11.04 -8.62 1.26
CA LEU A 221 -11.21 -8.73 -0.19
C LEU A 221 -12.57 -8.22 -0.68
N ASP A 222 -13.64 -8.34 0.09
CA ASP A 222 -14.95 -7.78 -0.25
C ASP A 222 -14.86 -6.25 -0.42
N ARG A 223 -14.05 -5.59 0.42
CA ARG A 223 -13.76 -4.15 0.32
C ARG A 223 -12.80 -3.83 -0.81
N LEU A 224 -11.86 -4.71 -1.10
CA LEU A 224 -10.89 -4.55 -2.18
C LEU A 224 -11.55 -4.65 -3.55
N PHE A 225 -12.39 -5.67 -3.75
CA PHE A 225 -13.13 -5.93 -4.98
C PHE A 225 -14.46 -5.17 -5.04
N GLY A 226 -14.86 -4.42 -4.01
CA GLY A 226 -16.07 -3.59 -4.02
C GLY A 226 -16.31 -2.80 -5.33
N PRO A 227 -15.31 -2.13 -5.92
CA PRO A 227 -15.46 -1.46 -7.22
C PRO A 227 -15.79 -2.38 -8.40
N VAL A 228 -15.33 -3.64 -8.36
CA VAL A 228 -15.64 -4.68 -9.36
C VAL A 228 -17.04 -5.24 -9.13
N LEU A 229 -17.40 -5.47 -7.86
CA LEU A 229 -18.65 -6.13 -7.46
C LEU A 229 -19.88 -5.22 -7.58
N ASN A 230 -19.68 -3.90 -7.48
CA ASN A 230 -20.74 -2.91 -7.55
C ASN A 230 -20.28 -1.69 -8.35
N PRO A 231 -20.24 -1.77 -9.69
CA PRO A 231 -19.71 -0.72 -10.57
C PRO A 231 -20.66 0.50 -10.69
N LYS A 232 -21.41 0.84 -9.63
CA LYS A 232 -22.32 2.00 -9.65
C LYS A 232 -21.54 3.27 -10.01
N LYS A 233 -22.03 3.90 -11.08
CA LYS A 233 -21.49 5.04 -11.87
C LYS A 233 -20.61 6.02 -11.11
N PRO A 234 -19.57 6.57 -11.77
CA PRO A 234 -18.69 7.58 -11.17
C PRO A 234 -19.52 8.69 -10.54
N LYS A 235 -19.20 9.04 -9.29
CA LYS A 235 -19.68 10.28 -8.68
C LYS A 235 -19.15 11.41 -9.56
N LYS A 236 -20.07 12.07 -10.26
CA LYS A 236 -19.82 13.35 -10.94
C LYS A 236 -19.41 14.41 -9.92
#